data_AF-A0A0G4MAN1-F1
#
_entry.id   AF-A0A0G4MAN1-F1
#
_cell.length_a   1.000
_cell.length_b   1.000
_cell.length_c   1.000
_cell.angle_alpha   90.00
_cell.angle_beta   90.00
_cell.angle_gamma   90.00
#
_symmetry.space_group_name_H-M   'P 1'
#
loop_
_entity.id
_entity.type
_entity.pdbx_description
1 polymer ?
#
loop_
_entity_poly.entity_id
_entity_poly.type
_entity_poly.pdbx_seq_one_letter_code
_entity_poly.pdbx_strand_id
1 'polypeptide(L)'
;MGYYTLMAGDGTNDVGALKQAHIGVALLNGTQEDLVRIAEHSRNTRMKDIYQKQVEMMKRFNQPAPPVPVLIAHMYPPGPSNPNFNKAVEREAQKKNVSPEEYVKAQGYDVETITSPAAQQLINSDPKNRNAQAQKKAANLADRMTTSLMENELDDNEPPTLKLGDASVAAPFTSKLRNVIAVPNIIRQGRCTLVATIQMYKILALNCLITAYS
;
A
#
# COMPACT_ATOMS: atom_id res chain seq x y z
N MET A 1 -37.22 -22.09 18.83
CA MET A 1 -36.33 -21.73 19.97
C MET A 1 -36.17 -20.21 20.16
N GLY A 2 -36.38 -19.34 19.16
CA GLY A 2 -36.50 -17.88 19.38
C GLY A 2 -35.21 -17.14 19.80
N TYR A 3 -34.07 -17.81 19.73
CA TYR A 3 -32.77 -17.21 20.06
C TYR A 3 -32.18 -16.44 18.87
N TYR A 4 -31.41 -15.39 19.17
CA TYR A 4 -30.52 -14.76 18.20
C TYR A 4 -29.26 -15.59 18.04
N THR A 5 -28.80 -15.74 16.80
CA THR A 5 -27.74 -16.68 16.42
C THR A 5 -26.60 -15.95 15.74
N LEU A 6 -25.37 -16.36 16.06
CA LEU A 6 -24.16 -15.92 15.40
C LEU A 6 -23.44 -17.15 14.85
N MET A 7 -22.96 -17.06 13.60
CA MET A 7 -22.13 -18.08 12.97
C MET A 7 -20.81 -17.44 12.53
N ALA A 8 -19.70 -18.11 12.81
CA ALA A 8 -18.39 -17.76 12.29
C ALA A 8 -17.79 -18.96 11.58
N GLY A 9 -17.31 -18.77 10.35
CA GLY A 9 -16.77 -19.84 9.51
C GLY A 9 -15.88 -19.28 8.41
N ASP A 10 -15.11 -20.15 7.76
CA ASP A 10 -14.14 -19.79 6.72
C ASP A 10 -14.38 -20.56 5.40
N GLY A 11 -15.13 -21.66 5.46
CA GLY A 11 -15.31 -22.61 4.36
C GLY A 11 -16.63 -22.51 3.60
N THR A 12 -16.65 -23.14 2.42
CA THR A 12 -17.84 -23.33 1.57
C THR A 12 -18.94 -24.13 2.26
N ASN A 13 -18.59 -25.02 3.19
CA ASN A 13 -19.52 -25.89 3.91
C ASN A 13 -20.42 -25.10 4.88
N ASP A 14 -19.96 -23.94 5.36
CA ASP A 14 -20.67 -23.13 6.36
C ASP A 14 -21.51 -22.02 5.73
N VAL A 15 -21.51 -21.89 4.40
CA VAL A 15 -22.20 -20.82 3.65
C VAL A 15 -23.68 -20.75 3.99
N GLY A 16 -24.35 -21.91 4.09
CA GLY A 16 -25.77 -21.99 4.47
C GLY A 16 -26.02 -21.44 5.88
N ALA A 17 -25.17 -21.79 6.85
CA ALA A 17 -25.29 -21.34 8.22
C ALA A 17 -24.92 -19.85 8.37
N LEU A 18 -23.89 -19.38 7.67
CA LEU A 18 -23.48 -17.98 7.64
C LEU A 18 -24.59 -17.07 7.11
N LYS A 19 -25.35 -17.54 6.12
CA LYS A 19 -26.46 -16.78 5.54
C LYS A 19 -27.73 -16.79 6.40
N GLN A 20 -27.98 -17.88 7.14
CA GLN A 20 -29.17 -18.02 7.99
C GLN A 20 -29.00 -17.41 9.39
N ALA A 21 -27.77 -17.29 9.89
CA ALA A 21 -27.51 -16.67 11.17
C ALA A 21 -27.92 -15.19 11.17
N HIS A 22 -28.39 -14.70 12.32
CA HIS A 22 -28.67 -13.26 12.49
C HIS A 22 -27.40 -12.42 12.33
N ILE A 23 -26.25 -13.00 12.68
CA ILE A 23 -24.92 -12.42 12.49
C ILE A 23 -24.01 -13.49 11.87
N GLY A 24 -23.66 -13.34 10.60
CA GLY A 24 -22.68 -14.19 9.92
C GLY A 24 -21.32 -13.50 9.82
N VAL A 25 -20.25 -14.21 10.18
CA VAL A 25 -18.85 -13.71 10.11
C VAL A 25 -17.98 -14.69 9.32
N ALA A 26 -17.51 -14.26 8.15
CA ALA A 26 -16.51 -15.01 7.39
C ALA A 26 -15.09 -14.68 7.88
N LEU A 27 -14.26 -15.69 8.13
CA LEU A 27 -12.86 -15.52 8.51
C LEU A 27 -11.96 -15.84 7.31
N LEU A 28 -11.16 -14.86 6.87
CA LEU A 28 -10.19 -15.05 5.79
C LEU A 28 -8.81 -15.41 6.32
N ASN A 29 -7.99 -16.01 5.46
CA ASN A 29 -6.67 -16.52 5.80
C ASN A 29 -5.54 -15.47 5.79
N GLY A 30 -5.85 -14.17 5.88
CA GLY A 30 -4.82 -13.14 5.88
C GLY A 30 -4.03 -13.08 7.18
N THR A 31 -2.72 -12.88 7.08
CA THR A 31 -1.86 -12.56 8.23
C THR A 31 -1.78 -11.05 8.44
N GLN A 32 -1.41 -10.62 9.65
CA GLN A 32 -1.26 -9.20 9.95
C GLN A 32 -0.18 -8.54 9.06
N GLU A 33 0.89 -9.28 8.76
CA GLU A 33 1.96 -8.81 7.89
C GLU A 33 1.49 -8.62 6.44
N ASP A 34 0.71 -9.57 5.91
CA ASP A 34 0.17 -9.46 4.55
C ASP A 34 -0.74 -8.23 4.42
N LEU A 35 -1.60 -7.98 5.42
CA LEU A 35 -2.44 -6.78 5.44
C LEU A 35 -1.62 -5.49 5.46
N VAL A 36 -0.51 -5.47 6.19
CA VAL A 36 0.40 -4.31 6.23
C VAL A 36 1.07 -4.12 4.87
N ARG A 37 1.60 -5.19 4.25
CA ARG A 37 2.22 -5.11 2.92
C ARG A 37 1.22 -4.63 1.85
N ILE A 38 -0.01 -5.14 1.87
CA ILE A 38 -1.10 -4.69 0.97
C ILE A 38 -1.39 -3.19 1.17
N ALA A 39 -1.50 -2.74 2.42
CA ALA A 39 -1.77 -1.34 2.74
C ALA A 39 -0.61 -0.41 2.33
N GLU A 40 0.63 -0.82 2.59
CA GLU A 40 1.83 -0.09 2.20
C GLU A 40 1.95 0.02 0.68
N HIS A 41 1.73 -1.09 -0.04
CA HIS A 41 1.73 -1.09 -1.51
C HIS A 41 0.64 -0.17 -2.05
N SER A 42 -0.61 -0.30 -1.59
CA SER A 42 -1.72 0.56 -2.05
C SER A 42 -1.43 2.06 -1.82
N ARG A 43 -0.84 2.40 -0.67
CA ARG A 43 -0.44 3.77 -0.34
C ARG A 43 0.71 4.26 -1.24
N ASN A 44 1.71 3.43 -1.47
CA ASN A 44 2.86 3.76 -2.32
C ASN A 44 2.43 3.96 -3.78
N THR A 45 1.59 3.06 -4.31
CA THR A 45 1.02 3.15 -5.66
C THR A 45 0.20 4.42 -5.82
N ARG A 46 -0.71 4.72 -4.89
CA ARG A 46 -1.49 5.98 -4.94
C ARG A 46 -0.61 7.22 -4.92
N MET A 47 0.46 7.22 -4.11
CA MET A 47 1.37 8.35 -4.03
C MET A 47 2.23 8.49 -5.29
N LYS A 48 2.66 7.36 -5.88
CA LYS A 48 3.33 7.29 -7.18
C LYS A 48 2.47 7.90 -8.28
N ASP A 49 1.19 7.53 -8.34
CA ASP A 49 0.24 8.07 -9.32
C ASP A 49 0.06 9.60 -9.17
N ILE A 50 -0.05 10.08 -7.93
CA ILE A 50 -0.17 11.53 -7.66
C ILE A 50 1.10 12.26 -8.12
N TYR A 51 2.27 11.74 -7.75
CA TYR A 51 3.55 12.34 -8.14
C TYR A 51 3.73 12.34 -9.65
N GLN A 52 3.40 11.24 -10.33
CA GLN A 52 3.49 11.13 -11.77
C GLN A 52 2.58 12.14 -12.48
N LYS A 53 1.36 12.35 -11.98
CA LYS A 53 0.46 13.41 -12.47
C LYS A 53 1.04 14.82 -12.26
N GLN A 54 1.71 15.06 -11.12
CA GLN A 54 2.38 16.34 -10.88
C GLN A 54 3.54 16.56 -11.86
N VAL A 55 4.38 15.55 -12.09
CA VAL A 55 5.48 15.61 -13.05
C VAL A 55 4.94 15.88 -14.47
N GLU A 56 3.87 15.19 -14.88
CA GLU A 56 3.24 15.40 -16.17
C GLU A 56 2.67 16.82 -16.30
N MET A 57 2.02 17.34 -15.26
CA MET A 57 1.52 18.71 -15.23
C MET A 57 2.64 19.73 -15.37
N MET A 58 3.74 19.58 -14.63
CA MET A 58 4.89 20.50 -14.70
C MET A 58 5.57 20.45 -16.07
N LYS A 59 5.66 19.25 -16.67
CA LYS A 59 6.13 19.07 -18.05
C LYS A 59 5.27 19.83 -19.06
N ARG A 60 3.94 19.83 -18.90
CA ARG A 60 3.02 20.60 -19.77
C ARG A 60 3.25 22.11 -19.68
N PHE A 61 3.66 22.62 -18.52
CA PHE A 61 3.98 24.04 -18.32
C PHE A 61 5.47 24.37 -18.53
N ASN A 62 6.26 23.43 -19.07
CA ASN A 62 7.70 23.57 -19.28
C ASN A 62 8.47 23.97 -18.01
N GLN A 63 7.98 23.56 -16.84
CA GLN A 63 8.57 23.79 -15.53
C GLN A 63 9.37 22.55 -15.08
N PRO A 64 10.40 22.73 -14.22
CA PRO A 64 11.20 21.62 -13.71
C PRO A 64 10.36 20.63 -12.90
N ALA A 65 10.74 19.35 -12.93
CA ALA A 65 10.02 18.31 -12.19
C ALA A 65 10.05 18.58 -10.67
N PRO A 66 8.93 18.41 -9.98
CA PRO A 66 8.88 18.60 -8.53
C PRO A 66 9.72 17.51 -7.83
N PRO A 67 10.27 17.79 -6.65
CA PRO A 67 11.07 16.83 -5.91
C PRO A 67 10.23 15.61 -5.48
N VAL A 68 10.83 14.43 -5.50
CA VAL A 68 10.15 13.19 -5.09
C VAL A 68 9.74 13.25 -3.61
N PRO A 69 8.48 12.95 -3.27
CA PRO A 69 8.03 12.89 -1.88
C PRO A 69 8.82 11.87 -1.04
N VAL A 70 9.18 12.24 0.19
CA VAL A 70 9.95 11.41 1.16
C VAL A 70 9.34 10.02 1.36
N LEU A 71 8.03 9.90 1.18
CA LEU A 71 7.28 8.65 1.37
C LEU A 71 7.67 7.59 0.34
N ILE A 72 7.80 7.99 -0.93
CA ILE A 72 8.10 7.13 -2.08
C ILE A 72 9.53 7.28 -2.59
N ALA A 73 10.34 8.14 -1.95
CA ALA A 73 11.71 8.43 -2.36
C ALA A 73 12.62 7.19 -2.47
N HIS A 74 12.35 6.13 -1.71
CA HIS A 74 13.07 4.84 -1.82
C HIS A 74 12.72 4.03 -3.07
N MET A 75 11.74 4.44 -3.87
CA MET A 75 11.33 3.75 -5.12
C MET A 75 11.87 4.43 -6.39
N TYR A 76 12.65 5.51 -6.24
CA TYR A 76 13.20 6.28 -7.35
C TYR A 76 14.72 6.37 -7.20
N PRO A 77 15.47 6.44 -8.31
CA PRO A 77 16.93 6.52 -8.25
C PRO A 77 17.41 7.78 -7.52
N PRO A 78 18.61 7.75 -6.93
CA PRO A 78 19.24 8.93 -6.36
C PRO A 78 19.54 9.96 -7.46
N GLY A 79 19.29 11.23 -7.18
CA GLY A 79 19.55 12.30 -8.14
C GLY A 79 19.03 13.67 -7.68
N PRO A 80 19.22 14.74 -8.47
CA PRO A 80 18.79 16.09 -8.11
C PRO A 80 17.28 16.21 -7.93
N SER A 81 16.50 15.33 -8.58
CA SER A 81 15.04 15.24 -8.43
C SER A 81 14.61 14.49 -7.16
N ASN A 82 15.50 13.70 -6.53
CA ASN A 82 15.22 12.89 -5.34
C ASN A 82 16.22 13.16 -4.20
N PRO A 83 16.16 14.32 -3.53
CA PRO A 83 17.08 14.67 -2.44
C PRO A 83 16.83 13.85 -1.16
N ASN A 84 15.70 13.14 -1.07
CA ASN A 84 15.27 12.44 0.13
C ASN A 84 15.57 10.93 0.10
N PHE A 85 16.33 10.45 -0.90
CA PHE A 85 16.63 9.03 -1.11
C PHE A 85 17.25 8.38 0.12
N ASN A 86 18.38 8.90 0.62
CA ASN A 86 19.11 8.32 1.77
C ASN A 86 18.21 8.20 3.01
N LYS A 87 17.46 9.27 3.32
CA LYS A 87 16.53 9.28 4.47
C LYS A 87 15.41 8.24 4.32
N ALA A 88 14.93 8.03 3.10
CA ALA A 88 13.89 7.04 2.83
C ALA A 88 14.44 5.61 2.88
N VAL A 89 15.65 5.37 2.37
CA VAL A 89 16.36 4.09 2.46
C VAL A 89 16.63 3.72 3.91
N GLU A 90 17.17 4.62 4.72
CA GLU A 90 17.43 4.38 6.14
C GLU A 90 16.15 3.98 6.88
N ARG A 91 15.03 4.65 6.59
CA ARG A 91 13.73 4.35 7.19
C ARG A 91 13.22 2.96 6.79
N GLU A 92 13.29 2.58 5.51
CA GLU A 92 12.83 1.27 5.06
C GLU A 92 13.77 0.14 5.51
N ALA A 93 15.08 0.40 5.57
CA ALA A 93 16.07 -0.53 6.10
C ALA A 93 15.85 -0.83 7.58
N GLN A 94 15.61 0.21 8.40
CA GLN A 94 15.25 0.06 9.82
C GLN A 94 13.95 -0.74 10.00
N LYS A 95 12.92 -0.47 9.19
CA LYS A 95 11.66 -1.22 9.25
C LYS A 95 11.83 -2.71 8.93
N LYS A 96 12.66 -3.03 7.94
CA LYS A 96 12.91 -4.41 7.49
C LYS A 96 14.03 -5.11 8.27
N ASN A 97 14.63 -4.46 9.25
CA ASN A 97 15.79 -4.96 10.02
C ASN A 97 16.97 -5.41 9.13
N VAL A 98 17.21 -4.71 8.03
CA VAL A 98 18.33 -4.96 7.10
C VAL A 98 19.28 -3.76 7.09
N SER A 99 20.52 -3.95 6.66
CA SER A 99 21.43 -2.80 6.50
C SER A 99 20.98 -1.91 5.33
N PRO A 100 21.22 -0.58 5.39
CA PRO A 100 20.89 0.34 4.30
C PRO A 100 21.53 -0.06 2.96
N GLU A 101 22.73 -0.62 2.99
CA GLU A 101 23.48 -1.04 1.81
C GLU A 101 22.88 -2.31 1.17
N GLU A 102 22.48 -3.30 1.98
CA GLU A 102 21.78 -4.49 1.51
C GLU A 102 20.40 -4.15 0.94
N TYR A 103 19.70 -3.18 1.54
CA TYR A 103 18.40 -2.71 1.03
C TYR A 103 18.51 -2.06 -0.35
N VAL A 104 19.50 -1.18 -0.55
CA VAL A 104 19.75 -0.50 -1.84
C VAL A 104 20.16 -1.51 -2.90
N LYS A 105 21.02 -2.47 -2.54
CA LYS A 105 21.46 -3.56 -3.44
C LYS A 105 20.31 -4.49 -3.81
N ALA A 106 19.41 -4.80 -2.88
CA ALA A 106 18.20 -5.59 -3.14
C ALA A 106 17.20 -4.88 -4.06
N GLN A 107 17.22 -3.53 -4.09
CA GLN A 107 16.43 -2.74 -5.03
C GLN A 107 17.11 -2.54 -6.40
N GLY A 108 18.24 -3.20 -6.66
CA GLY A 108 18.92 -3.12 -7.96
C GLY A 108 19.61 -1.78 -8.24
N TYR A 109 19.79 -0.94 -7.23
CA TYR A 109 20.56 0.30 -7.35
C TYR A 109 22.04 0.01 -7.03
N ASP A 110 22.93 0.27 -7.98
CA ASP A 110 24.38 0.15 -7.75
C ASP A 110 24.86 1.22 -6.77
N VAL A 111 25.43 0.75 -5.66
CA VAL A 111 26.06 1.55 -4.58
C VAL A 111 27.19 2.44 -5.13
N GLU A 112 27.74 2.14 -6.32
CA GLU A 112 28.76 2.95 -7.00
C GLU A 112 28.28 4.36 -7.41
N THR A 113 26.97 4.61 -7.43
CA THR A 113 26.42 5.95 -7.73
C THR A 113 26.55 6.90 -6.55
N ILE A 114 26.88 6.41 -5.34
CA ILE A 114 26.91 7.23 -4.13
C ILE A 114 28.31 7.83 -3.87
N THR A 115 29.40 7.25 -4.40
CA THR A 115 30.76 7.75 -4.09
C THR A 115 31.76 7.77 -5.25
N SER A 116 31.39 7.44 -6.49
CA SER A 116 32.39 7.46 -7.57
C SER A 116 32.92 8.89 -7.81
N PRO A 117 34.25 9.11 -7.73
CA PRO A 117 34.87 10.37 -8.15
C PRO A 117 34.52 10.74 -9.60
N ALA A 118 34.13 9.75 -10.41
CA ALA A 118 33.67 9.90 -11.78
C ALA A 118 32.32 10.65 -11.90
N ALA A 119 31.38 10.47 -10.97
CA ALA A 119 30.09 11.19 -10.98
C ALA A 119 30.24 12.67 -10.61
N GLN A 120 31.20 13.02 -9.74
CA GLN A 120 31.57 14.41 -9.44
C GLN A 120 32.40 15.05 -10.56
N GLN A 121 33.21 14.29 -11.30
CA GLN A 121 33.98 14.78 -12.43
C GLN A 121 33.12 15.15 -13.65
N LEU A 122 31.97 14.51 -13.84
CA LEU A 122 31.02 14.85 -14.91
C LEU A 122 30.27 16.18 -14.70
N ILE A 123 30.29 16.74 -13.48
CA ILE A 123 29.74 18.06 -13.18
C ILE A 123 30.72 19.17 -13.60
N ASN A 124 32.02 18.86 -13.72
CA ASN A 124 33.09 19.86 -13.90
C ASN A 124 33.83 19.80 -15.26
N SER A 125 33.38 19.03 -16.26
CA SER A 125 34.05 18.97 -17.56
C SER A 125 33.24 19.60 -18.69
N ASP A 126 33.83 20.63 -19.32
CA ASP A 126 33.34 21.36 -20.49
C ASP A 126 32.92 20.46 -21.69
N PRO A 127 31.92 20.88 -22.49
CA PRO A 127 31.17 20.01 -23.41
C PRO A 127 31.71 19.97 -24.86
N LYS A 128 33.01 19.76 -25.09
CA LYS A 128 33.56 19.66 -26.47
C LYS A 128 34.61 18.57 -26.66
N ASN A 129 34.17 17.30 -26.61
CA ASN A 129 34.61 16.20 -27.48
C ASN A 129 34.35 14.85 -26.78
N ARG A 130 33.32 14.10 -27.19
CA ARG A 130 33.37 12.64 -27.07
C ARG A 130 32.50 11.94 -28.11
N ASN A 131 33.21 11.51 -29.15
CA ASN A 131 32.89 10.64 -30.27
C ASN A 131 31.67 9.72 -30.15
N ALA A 132 30.85 9.76 -31.22
CA ALA A 132 29.61 9.04 -31.48
C ALA A 132 29.70 7.48 -31.53
N GLN A 133 30.88 6.89 -31.30
CA GLN A 133 31.07 5.43 -31.32
C GLN A 133 31.00 4.77 -29.93
N ALA A 134 31.21 5.52 -28.84
CA ALA A 134 31.03 5.00 -27.48
C ALA A 134 29.54 4.90 -27.10
N GLN A 135 28.71 5.76 -27.70
CA GLN A 135 27.28 5.88 -27.38
C GLN A 135 26.45 4.70 -27.90
N LYS A 136 26.81 4.10 -29.04
CA LYS A 136 26.12 2.90 -29.57
C LYS A 136 26.42 1.62 -28.81
N LYS A 137 27.64 1.46 -28.28
CA LYS A 137 28.00 0.29 -27.45
C LYS A 137 27.44 0.40 -26.03
N ALA A 138 27.40 1.61 -25.46
CA ALA A 138 26.73 1.88 -24.20
C ALA A 138 25.21 1.68 -24.30
N ALA A 139 24.58 2.07 -25.42
CA ALA A 139 23.15 1.85 -25.65
C ALA A 139 22.77 0.35 -25.70
N ASN A 140 23.54 -0.48 -26.41
CA ASN A 140 23.25 -1.92 -26.49
C ASN A 140 23.51 -2.69 -25.17
N LEU A 141 24.44 -2.21 -24.34
CA LEU A 141 24.69 -2.77 -22.99
C LEU A 141 23.63 -2.28 -21.99
N ALA A 142 23.26 -1.01 -22.07
CA ALA A 142 22.17 -0.42 -21.31
C ALA A 142 20.83 -1.10 -21.62
N ASP A 143 20.54 -1.43 -22.89
CA ASP A 143 19.33 -2.17 -23.26
C ASP A 143 19.31 -3.59 -22.67
N ARG A 144 20.44 -4.31 -22.67
CA ARG A 144 20.52 -5.64 -22.07
C ARG A 144 20.40 -5.60 -20.54
N MET A 145 21.02 -4.62 -19.88
CA MET A 145 20.88 -4.40 -18.44
C MET A 145 19.46 -3.96 -18.06
N THR A 146 18.85 -3.07 -18.84
CA THR A 146 17.47 -2.62 -18.64
C THR A 146 16.48 -3.78 -18.78
N THR A 147 16.71 -4.67 -19.75
CA THR A 147 15.86 -5.85 -19.95
C THR A 147 16.01 -6.88 -18.81
N SER A 148 17.23 -7.15 -18.33
CA SER A 148 17.46 -8.09 -17.22
C SER A 148 17.02 -7.57 -15.84
N LEU A 149 16.96 -6.25 -15.67
CA LEU A 149 16.36 -5.61 -14.48
C LEU A 149 14.82 -5.64 -14.56
N MET A 150 14.26 -5.43 -15.74
CA MET A 150 12.81 -5.45 -15.96
C MET A 150 12.20 -6.86 -15.77
N GLU A 151 12.97 -7.93 -16.04
CA GLU A 151 12.52 -9.32 -15.82
C GLU A 151 12.59 -9.79 -14.35
N ASN A 152 13.47 -9.22 -13.51
CA ASN A 152 13.57 -9.60 -12.08
C ASN A 152 12.75 -8.70 -11.14
N GLU A 153 12.27 -7.54 -11.60
CA GLU A 153 11.45 -6.62 -10.78
C GLU A 153 9.96 -7.01 -10.71
N LEU A 154 9.50 -7.96 -11.53
CA LEU A 154 8.07 -8.23 -11.72
C LEU A 154 7.47 -9.32 -10.82
N ASP A 155 8.27 -10.18 -10.17
CA ASP A 155 7.72 -11.35 -9.46
C ASP A 155 7.71 -11.21 -7.91
N ASP A 156 8.61 -10.41 -7.32
CA ASP A 156 8.72 -10.27 -5.84
C ASP A 156 8.06 -9.00 -5.26
N ASN A 157 7.56 -8.08 -6.10
CA ASN A 157 6.96 -6.80 -5.66
C ASN A 157 5.42 -6.78 -5.65
N GLU A 158 4.76 -7.85 -6.07
CA GLU A 158 3.30 -7.89 -6.04
C GLU A 158 2.81 -8.21 -4.61
N PRO A 159 2.00 -7.34 -3.98
CA PRO A 159 1.52 -7.60 -2.65
C PRO A 159 0.67 -8.87 -2.64
N PRO A 160 0.75 -9.70 -1.58
CA PRO A 160 -0.06 -10.91 -1.47
C PRO A 160 -1.53 -10.55 -1.61
N THR A 161 -2.21 -11.10 -2.61
CA THR A 161 -3.63 -10.83 -2.82
C THR A 161 -4.47 -11.66 -1.85
N LEU A 162 -5.37 -10.99 -1.12
CA LEU A 162 -6.28 -11.68 -0.22
C LEU A 162 -7.37 -12.37 -1.04
N LYS A 163 -7.34 -13.70 -1.11
CA LYS A 163 -8.35 -14.48 -1.82
C LYS A 163 -9.67 -14.44 -1.06
N LEU A 164 -10.67 -13.83 -1.69
CA LEU A 164 -12.06 -13.90 -1.24
C LEU A 164 -12.63 -15.25 -1.66
N GLY A 165 -13.23 -15.98 -0.73
CA GLY A 165 -13.93 -17.25 -0.99
C GLY A 165 -15.44 -17.12 -0.82
N ASP A 166 -16.18 -18.19 -1.12
CA ASP A 166 -17.64 -18.20 -1.09
C ASP A 166 -18.23 -17.81 0.29
N ALA A 167 -17.55 -18.16 1.38
CA ALA A 167 -17.93 -17.75 2.73
C ALA A 167 -18.01 -16.21 2.88
N SER A 168 -17.07 -15.48 2.28
CA SER A 168 -17.04 -14.00 2.32
C SER A 168 -18.14 -13.34 1.51
N VAL A 169 -18.69 -14.04 0.51
CA VAL A 169 -19.84 -13.57 -0.26
C VAL A 169 -21.14 -13.81 0.52
N ALA A 170 -21.20 -14.90 1.30
CA ALA A 170 -22.39 -15.28 2.05
C ALA A 170 -22.56 -14.53 3.37
N ALA A 171 -21.47 -14.18 4.05
CA ALA A 171 -21.50 -13.54 5.35
C ALA A 171 -21.58 -12.00 5.24
N PRO A 172 -22.43 -11.33 6.04
CA PRO A 172 -22.49 -9.86 6.08
C PRO A 172 -21.21 -9.21 6.61
N PHE A 173 -20.45 -9.92 7.46
CA PHE A 173 -19.15 -9.47 7.93
C PHE A 173 -18.05 -10.39 7.42
N THR A 174 -16.95 -9.80 6.93
CA THR A 174 -15.76 -10.54 6.52
C THR A 174 -14.54 -10.01 7.28
N SER A 175 -13.94 -10.86 8.12
CA SER A 175 -12.65 -10.60 8.75
C SER A 175 -11.52 -10.93 7.77
N LYS A 176 -10.66 -9.97 7.49
CA LYS A 176 -9.47 -10.18 6.66
C LYS A 176 -8.37 -10.99 7.35
N LEU A 177 -8.43 -11.05 8.68
CA LEU A 177 -7.49 -11.82 9.52
C LEU A 177 -8.11 -13.16 9.90
N ARG A 178 -7.25 -14.19 10.02
CA ARG A 178 -7.65 -15.55 10.46
C ARG A 178 -8.07 -15.60 11.94
N ASN A 179 -7.83 -14.54 12.72
CA ASN A 179 -8.15 -14.54 14.14
C ASN A 179 -9.65 -14.37 14.41
N VAL A 180 -10.11 -14.93 15.53
CA VAL A 180 -11.52 -14.87 15.96
C VAL A 180 -11.86 -13.58 16.74
N ILE A 181 -10.91 -12.65 16.87
CA ILE A 181 -11.06 -11.39 17.61
C ILE A 181 -12.11 -10.47 16.95
N ALA A 182 -12.37 -10.66 15.65
CA ALA A 182 -13.45 -9.98 14.96
C ALA A 182 -14.81 -10.18 15.64
N VAL A 183 -15.10 -11.38 16.18
CA VAL A 183 -16.39 -11.69 16.82
C VAL A 183 -16.66 -10.82 18.07
N PRO A 184 -15.81 -10.81 19.12
CA PRO A 184 -16.04 -9.95 20.28
C PRO A 184 -16.00 -8.45 19.92
N ASN A 185 -15.24 -8.05 18.90
CA ASN A 185 -15.24 -6.66 18.44
C ASN A 185 -16.56 -6.25 17.79
N ILE A 186 -17.14 -7.10 16.93
CA ILE A 186 -18.46 -6.90 16.32
C ILE A 186 -19.53 -6.83 17.42
N ILE A 187 -19.51 -7.73 18.39
CA ILE A 187 -20.47 -7.71 19.51
C ILE A 187 -20.34 -6.43 20.33
N ARG A 188 -19.12 -5.99 20.65
CA ARG A 188 -18.88 -4.75 21.40
C ARG A 188 -19.41 -3.54 20.64
N GLN A 189 -19.11 -3.45 19.35
CA GLN A 189 -19.60 -2.37 18.50
C GLN A 189 -21.13 -2.39 18.37
N GLY A 190 -21.71 -3.58 18.18
CA GLY A 190 -23.16 -3.77 18.11
C GLY A 190 -23.89 -3.32 19.38
N ARG A 191 -23.32 -3.60 20.57
CA ARG A 191 -23.87 -3.09 21.83
C ARG A 191 -23.83 -1.56 21.92
N CYS A 192 -22.71 -0.95 21.51
CA CYS A 192 -22.58 0.51 21.49
C CYS A 192 -23.62 1.14 20.54
N THR A 193 -23.72 0.62 19.32
CA THR A 193 -24.68 1.09 18.31
C THR A 193 -26.12 0.93 18.79
N LEU A 194 -26.48 -0.22 19.39
CA LEU A 194 -27.84 -0.44 19.89
C LEU A 194 -28.24 0.58 20.97
N VAL A 195 -27.34 0.87 21.91
CA VAL A 195 -27.57 1.88 22.96
C VAL A 195 -27.77 3.26 22.33
N ALA A 196 -26.91 3.64 21.39
CA ALA A 196 -27.01 4.92 20.68
C ALA A 196 -28.32 5.05 19.90
N THR A 197 -28.74 4.01 19.17
CA THR A 197 -30.00 4.02 18.40
C THR A 197 -31.22 4.11 19.32
N ILE A 198 -31.25 3.37 20.43
CA ILE A 198 -32.34 3.46 21.41
C ILE A 198 -32.41 4.87 22.01
N GLN A 199 -31.26 5.44 22.38
CA GLN A 199 -31.22 6.79 22.94
C GLN A 199 -31.69 7.83 21.91
N MET A 200 -31.25 7.71 20.66
CA MET A 200 -31.72 8.57 19.56
C MET A 200 -33.24 8.49 19.39
N TYR A 201 -33.82 7.29 19.38
CA TYR A 201 -35.28 7.11 19.28
C TYR A 201 -36.03 7.71 20.47
N LYS A 202 -35.49 7.58 21.70
CA LYS A 202 -36.08 8.23 22.87
C LYS A 202 -36.07 9.76 22.74
N ILE A 203 -34.97 10.34 22.27
CA ILE A 203 -34.86 11.79 22.06
C ILE A 203 -35.86 12.25 20.99
N LEU A 204 -35.92 11.56 19.85
CA LEU A 204 -36.84 11.90 18.77
C LEU A 204 -38.30 11.79 19.22
N ALA A 205 -38.67 10.72 19.92
CA ALA A 205 -40.03 10.53 20.42
C ALA A 205 -40.43 11.64 21.42
N LEU A 206 -39.54 11.98 22.36
CA LEU A 206 -39.77 13.06 23.32
C LEU A 206 -39.91 14.42 22.61
N ASN A 207 -39.04 14.72 21.65
CA ASN A 207 -39.12 15.95 20.88
C ASN A 207 -40.43 16.04 20.09
N CYS A 208 -40.85 14.96 19.43
CA CYS A 208 -42.13 14.92 18.72
C CYS A 208 -43.30 15.18 19.67
N LEU A 209 -43.28 14.62 20.89
CA LEU A 209 -44.33 14.83 21.87
C LEU A 209 -44.35 16.26 22.41
N ILE A 210 -43.18 16.83 22.72
CA ILE A 210 -43.08 18.24 23.14
C ILE A 210 -43.63 19.16 22.05
N THR A 211 -43.23 18.97 20.79
CA THR A 211 -43.73 19.78 19.67
C THR A 211 -45.23 19.61 19.42
N ALA A 212 -45.79 18.43 19.70
CA ALA A 212 -47.22 18.21 19.51
C ALA A 212 -48.11 18.89 20.58
N TYR A 213 -47.57 19.18 21.77
CA TYR A 213 -48.31 19.72 22.91
C TYR A 213 -47.81 21.10 23.38
N SER A 214 -46.87 21.72 22.65
CA SER A 214 -46.39 23.10 22.85
C SER A 214 -47.03 24.05 21.84
#